data_AF-A0A5U7D5Y6-F1
#
_entry.id   AF-A0A5U7D5Y6-F1
#
_cell.length_a   1.000
_cell.length_b   1.000
_cell.length_c   1.000
_cell.angle_alpha   90.00
_cell.angle_beta   90.00
_cell.angle_gamma   90.00
#
_symmetry.space_group_name_H-M   'P 1'
#
loop_
_entity.id
_entity.type
_entity.pdbx_description
1 polymer ?
#
loop_
_entity_poly.entity_id
_entity_poly.type
_entity_poly.pdbx_seq_one_letter_code
_entity_poly.pdbx_strand_id
1 'polypeptide(L)'
;MNNLMVIDGIEVRRDVHGRYCLNDLHRAAGGDQKYRPKYWLDNKQTRELIEQLFTEGGIPSSEQNQSVSFFQGGSDTRSLVRAPVNTVRGGAEQGTYVCKELVFAYAMWISPSFHLKVIRTFDRITSAP
;
A
#
# COMPACT_ATOMS: atom_id res chain seq x y z
N MET A 1 11.93 -18.37 -2.01
CA MET A 1 12.82 -17.18 -2.02
C MET A 1 12.08 -15.98 -1.45
N ASN A 2 12.67 -15.21 -0.55
CA ASN A 2 12.15 -13.88 -0.18
C ASN A 2 12.52 -12.91 -1.30
N ASN A 3 11.60 -12.64 -2.23
CA ASN A 3 11.86 -11.71 -3.33
C ASN A 3 11.84 -10.27 -2.80
N LEU A 4 13.04 -9.78 -2.48
CA LEU A 4 13.31 -8.42 -2.02
C LEU A 4 12.94 -7.41 -3.11
N MET A 5 12.17 -6.39 -2.75
CA MET A 5 11.85 -5.29 -3.65
C MET A 5 12.77 -4.12 -3.35
N VAL A 6 13.66 -3.76 -4.30
CA VAL A 6 14.57 -2.62 -4.16
C VAL A 6 14.30 -1.64 -5.30
N ILE A 7 14.10 -0.37 -4.96
CA ILE A 7 13.92 0.73 -5.92
C ILE A 7 14.90 1.84 -5.55
N ASP A 8 15.76 2.23 -6.50
CA ASP A 8 16.75 3.30 -6.31
C ASP A 8 17.61 3.12 -5.05
N GLY A 9 18.00 1.88 -4.74
CA GLY A 9 18.79 1.53 -3.56
C GLY A 9 18.03 1.51 -2.24
N ILE A 10 16.72 1.80 -2.26
CA ILE A 10 15.84 1.69 -1.10
C ILE A 10 15.11 0.35 -1.13
N GLU A 11 15.31 -0.43 -0.08
CA GLU A 11 14.50 -1.62 0.18
C GLU A 11 13.08 -1.24 0.58
N VAL A 12 12.10 -1.77 -0.13
CA VAL A 12 10.68 -1.64 0.19
C VAL A 12 10.27 -2.83 1.02
N ARG A 13 10.12 -2.60 2.34
CA ARG A 13 9.76 -3.65 3.29
C ARG A 13 8.39 -4.24 2.98
N ARG A 14 8.24 -5.52 3.32
CA ARG A 14 6.97 -6.25 3.19
C ARG A 14 6.54 -6.81 4.55
N ASP A 15 5.27 -6.66 4.89
CA ASP A 15 4.73 -7.28 6.10
C ASP A 15 4.42 -8.77 5.89
N VAL A 16 4.05 -9.44 6.98
CA VAL A 16 3.69 -10.88 6.98
C VAL A 16 2.49 -11.23 6.10
N HIS A 17 1.71 -10.23 5.68
CA HIS A 17 0.55 -10.39 4.80
C HIS A 17 0.85 -10.02 3.34
N GLY A 18 2.13 -9.77 3.01
CA GLY A 18 2.55 -9.50 1.65
C GLY A 18 2.36 -8.04 1.21
N ARG A 19 2.03 -7.12 2.11
CA ARG A 19 1.84 -5.69 1.82
C ARG A 19 3.15 -4.93 1.87
N TYR A 20 3.31 -3.92 1.03
CA TYR A 20 4.53 -3.15 0.85
C TYR A 20 4.48 -1.84 1.64
N CYS A 21 5.61 -1.45 2.25
CA CYS A 21 5.72 -0.23 3.01
C CYS A 21 5.70 1.01 2.10
N LEU A 22 4.60 1.77 2.17
CA LEU A 22 4.38 2.99 1.41
C LEU A 22 5.37 4.10 1.79
N ASN A 23 5.84 4.11 3.04
CA ASN A 23 6.86 5.04 3.52
C ASN A 23 8.22 4.78 2.85
N ASP A 24 8.61 3.53 2.67
CA ASP A 24 9.86 3.19 1.98
C ASP A 24 9.75 3.48 0.48
N LEU A 25 8.59 3.19 -0.11
CA LEU A 25 8.31 3.54 -1.49
C LEU A 25 8.35 5.06 -1.72
N HIS A 26 7.83 5.84 -0.77
CA HIS A 26 7.91 7.30 -0.79
C HIS A 26 9.36 7.80 -0.73
N ARG A 27 10.19 7.19 0.12
CA ARG A 27 11.63 7.48 0.19
C ARG A 27 12.34 7.13 -1.12
N ALA A 28 12.02 5.98 -1.71
CA ALA A 28 12.53 5.57 -3.02
C ALA A 28 12.15 6.56 -4.13
N ALA A 29 11.00 7.22 -4.02
CA ALA A 29 10.55 8.26 -4.95
C ALA A 29 11.24 9.63 -4.77
N GLY A 30 12.11 9.78 -3.77
CA GLY A 30 12.82 11.03 -3.46
C GLY A 30 12.25 11.81 -2.26
N GLY A 31 11.17 11.35 -1.62
CA GLY A 31 10.73 11.87 -0.32
C GLY A 31 10.17 13.31 -0.31
N ASP A 32 9.73 13.84 -1.46
CA ASP A 32 9.15 15.19 -1.55
C ASP A 32 7.88 15.30 -0.69
N GLN A 33 7.83 16.31 0.18
CA GLN A 33 6.76 16.51 1.16
C GLN A 33 5.35 16.47 0.54
N LYS A 34 5.17 17.03 -0.67
CA LYS A 34 3.84 17.07 -1.33
C LYS A 34 3.31 15.67 -1.65
N TYR A 35 4.20 14.70 -1.82
CA TYR A 35 3.85 13.32 -2.12
C TYR A 35 3.72 12.44 -0.88
N ARG A 36 3.73 12.98 0.33
CA ARG A 36 3.64 12.15 1.54
C ARG A 36 2.41 11.22 1.51
N PRO A 37 2.55 9.95 1.94
CA PRO A 37 1.47 8.97 1.95
C PRO A 37 0.16 9.48 2.59
N LYS A 38 0.26 10.28 3.65
CA LYS A 38 -0.89 10.91 4.31
C LYS A 38 -1.78 11.68 3.32
N TYR A 39 -1.20 12.53 2.49
CA TYR A 39 -1.97 13.36 1.56
C TYR A 39 -2.64 12.54 0.47
N TRP A 40 -1.97 11.48 0.00
CA TRP A 40 -2.55 10.58 -0.99
C TRP A 40 -3.71 9.76 -0.43
N LEU A 41 -3.61 9.26 0.80
CA LEU A 41 -4.67 8.51 1.49
C LEU A 41 -5.91 9.38 1.79
N ASP A 42 -5.72 10.70 1.90
CA ASP A 42 -6.81 11.65 2.10
C ASP A 42 -7.54 12.00 0.79
N ASN A 43 -6.99 11.67 -0.39
CA ASN A 43 -7.65 11.91 -1.68
C ASN A 43 -8.90 11.02 -1.86
N LYS A 44 -10.01 11.62 -2.29
CA LYS A 44 -11.28 10.95 -2.61
C LYS A 44 -11.09 9.71 -3.49
N GLN A 45 -10.36 9.83 -4.60
CA GLN A 45 -10.15 8.71 -5.53
C GLN A 45 -9.43 7.54 -4.86
N THR A 46 -8.44 7.82 -4.00
CA THR A 46 -7.71 6.79 -3.25
C THR A 46 -8.63 6.09 -2.25
N ARG A 47 -9.50 6.83 -1.58
CA ARG A 47 -10.46 6.27 -0.61
C ARG A 47 -11.45 5.33 -1.31
N GLU A 48 -11.99 5.76 -2.45
CA GLU A 48 -12.88 4.93 -3.28
C GLU A 48 -12.17 3.67 -3.79
N LEU A 49 -10.91 3.78 -4.21
CA LEU A 49 -10.11 2.62 -4.61
C LEU A 49 -9.88 1.64 -3.46
N ILE A 50 -9.55 2.15 -2.26
CA ILE A 50 -9.39 1.31 -1.06
C ILE A 50 -10.68 0.57 -0.75
N GLU A 51 -11.83 1.26 -0.79
CA GLU A 51 -13.15 0.68 -0.56
C GLU A 51 -13.45 -0.43 -1.58
N GLN A 52 -13.21 -0.19 -2.87
CA GLN A 52 -13.39 -1.21 -3.91
C GLN A 52 -12.54 -2.45 -3.66
N LEU A 53 -11.27 -2.29 -3.31
CA LEU A 53 -10.37 -3.41 -2.99
C LEU A 53 -10.80 -4.20 -1.75
N PHE A 54 -11.40 -3.54 -0.76
CA PHE A 54 -12.01 -4.21 0.40
C PHE A 54 -13.25 -5.03 -0.01
N THR A 55 -14.13 -4.45 -0.85
CA THR A 55 -15.39 -5.06 -1.31
C THR A 55 -15.18 -6.23 -2.26
N GLU A 56 -14.32 -6.09 -3.27
CA GLU A 56 -14.00 -7.14 -4.26
C GLU A 56 -13.39 -8.39 -3.61
N GLY A 57 -12.77 -8.25 -2.45
CA GLY A 57 -12.33 -9.38 -1.65
C GLY A 57 -13.48 -10.29 -1.17
N GLY A 58 -14.73 -9.83 -1.12
CA GLY A 58 -15.89 -10.63 -0.71
C GLY A 58 -16.61 -10.17 0.56
N ILE A 59 -16.81 -8.86 0.75
CA ILE A 59 -17.88 -8.36 1.63
C ILE A 59 -18.73 -7.43 0.76
N PRO A 60 -20.00 -7.76 0.48
CA PRO A 60 -20.83 -6.94 -0.40
C PRO A 60 -21.05 -5.55 0.19
N SER A 61 -20.92 -4.54 -0.65
CA SER A 61 -21.38 -3.17 -0.41
C SER A 61 -22.92 -3.16 -0.28
N SER A 62 -23.45 -3.60 0.86
CA SER A 62 -24.85 -3.36 1.22
C SER A 62 -24.95 -2.84 2.65
N GLU A 63 -24.24 -1.75 2.95
CA GLU A 63 -24.58 -0.87 4.08
C GLU A 63 -23.90 0.49 3.88
N GLN A 64 -24.52 1.33 3.04
CA GLN A 64 -24.09 2.69 2.65
C GLN A 64 -24.03 3.72 3.80
N ASN A 65 -23.94 3.31 5.07
CA ASN A 65 -23.95 4.25 6.20
C ASN A 65 -23.03 3.87 7.37
N GLN A 66 -22.08 2.94 7.21
CA GLN A 66 -21.01 2.81 8.20
C GLN A 66 -19.78 3.56 7.71
N SER A 67 -19.45 4.63 8.43
CA SER A 67 -18.15 5.27 8.39
C SER A 67 -17.09 4.17 8.42
N VAL A 68 -16.34 4.01 7.32
CA VAL A 68 -15.16 3.15 7.28
C VAL A 68 -14.17 3.76 8.27
N SER A 69 -14.31 3.32 9.51
CA SER A 69 -13.41 3.59 10.60
C SER A 69 -12.12 2.95 10.13
N PHE A 70 -11.13 3.76 9.75
CA PHE A 70 -9.76 3.28 9.56
C PHE A 70 -9.38 2.58 10.87
N PHE A 71 -9.48 1.25 10.89
CA PHE A 71 -9.47 0.47 12.13
C PHE A 71 -8.11 0.63 12.82
N GLN A 72 -8.05 1.54 13.79
CA GLN A 72 -7.06 1.51 14.84
C GLN A 72 -7.47 0.42 15.84
N GLY A 73 -6.85 -0.75 15.72
CA GLY A 73 -6.73 -1.71 16.84
C GLY A 73 -7.99 -2.49 17.22
N GLY A 74 -8.56 -3.26 16.28
CA GLY A 74 -9.59 -4.26 16.56
C GLY A 74 -9.07 -5.69 16.39
N SER A 75 -9.38 -6.56 17.34
CA SER A 75 -8.89 -7.94 17.54
C SER A 75 -9.45 -9.00 16.58
N ASP A 76 -9.79 -8.64 15.33
CA ASP A 76 -10.27 -9.61 14.34
C ASP A 76 -9.16 -9.99 13.35
N THR A 77 -8.37 -10.98 13.74
CA THR A 77 -7.20 -11.49 13.00
C THR A 77 -7.52 -11.99 11.59
N ARG A 78 -8.78 -12.33 11.28
CA ARG A 78 -9.21 -12.73 9.93
C ARG A 78 -9.33 -11.57 8.94
N SER A 79 -9.59 -10.35 9.42
CA SER A 79 -9.77 -9.16 8.57
C SER A 79 -8.44 -8.56 8.10
N LEU A 80 -7.40 -8.64 8.95
CA LEU A 80 -6.06 -8.13 8.66
C LEU A 80 -5.34 -8.86 7.52
N VAL A 81 -5.71 -10.12 7.26
CA VAL A 81 -5.14 -10.91 6.15
C VAL A 81 -5.50 -10.32 4.79
N ARG A 82 -6.68 -9.70 4.66
CA ARG A 82 -7.19 -9.18 3.39
C ARG A 82 -7.30 -7.65 3.32
N ALA A 83 -6.95 -6.95 4.39
CA ALA A 83 -7.02 -5.50 4.41
C ALA A 83 -6.01 -4.88 3.41
N PRO A 84 -6.44 -4.10 2.41
CA PRO A 84 -5.55 -3.44 1.45
C PRO A 84 -4.61 -2.40 2.09
N VAL A 85 -4.91 -1.90 3.28
CA VAL A 85 -4.07 -0.96 4.04
C VAL A 85 -3.93 -1.42 5.49
N ASN A 86 -2.71 -1.38 6.01
CA ASN A 86 -2.39 -1.58 7.41
C ASN A 86 -1.43 -0.48 7.89
N THR A 87 -1.67 0.11 9.06
CA THR A 87 -0.78 1.15 9.61
C THR A 87 -0.18 0.66 10.91
N VAL A 88 1.13 0.50 10.93
CA VAL A 88 1.91 0.17 12.13
C VAL A 88 2.42 1.47 12.74
N ARG A 89 2.18 1.64 14.05
CA ARG A 89 2.60 2.84 14.81
C ARG A 89 3.65 2.45 15.85
N GLY A 90 4.77 3.17 15.86
CA GLY A 90 5.90 2.92 16.75
C GLY A 90 6.75 1.70 16.35
N GLY A 91 7.94 1.61 16.93
CA GLY A 91 8.90 0.55 16.65
C GLY A 91 9.62 0.67 15.30
N ALA A 92 10.47 -0.30 14.99
CA ALA A 92 11.27 -0.32 13.76
C ALA A 92 10.41 -0.52 12.51
N GLU A 93 9.32 -1.30 12.61
CA GLU A 93 8.38 -1.59 11.54
C GLU A 93 7.27 -0.54 11.37
N GLN A 94 7.48 0.67 11.90
CA GLN A 94 6.51 1.76 11.71
C GLN A 94 6.37 2.11 10.22
N GLY A 95 5.11 2.28 9.79
CA GLY A 95 4.78 2.70 8.43
C GLY A 95 3.35 2.35 8.04
N THR A 96 2.92 2.85 6.89
CA THR A 96 1.70 2.40 6.23
C THR A 96 2.06 1.35 5.18
N TYR A 97 1.47 0.17 5.29
CA TYR A 97 1.68 -0.97 4.42
C TYR A 97 0.45 -1.18 3.55
N VAL A 98 0.64 -1.35 2.24
CA VAL A 98 -0.45 -1.43 1.27
C VAL A 98 -0.30 -2.59 0.30
N CYS A 99 -1.40 -3.08 -0.27
CA CYS A 99 -1.38 -4.11 -1.31
C CYS A 99 -0.74 -3.60 -2.63
N LYS A 100 -0.48 -4.53 -3.54
CA LYS A 100 0.23 -4.27 -4.81
C LYS A 100 -0.46 -3.22 -5.67
N GLU A 101 -1.79 -3.26 -5.72
CA GLU A 101 -2.63 -2.34 -6.49
C GLU A 101 -2.45 -0.90 -5.99
N LEU A 102 -2.42 -0.71 -4.67
CA LEU A 102 -2.21 0.58 -4.06
C LEU A 102 -0.76 1.08 -4.20
N VAL A 103 0.22 0.18 -4.25
CA VAL A 103 1.60 0.53 -4.62
C VAL A 103 1.65 1.18 -6.00
N PHE A 104 0.98 0.56 -6.98
CA PHE A 104 0.92 1.10 -8.34
C PHE A 104 0.19 2.43 -8.42
N ALA A 105 -0.98 2.53 -7.79
CA ALA A 105 -1.77 3.75 -7.77
C ALA A 105 -1.01 4.92 -7.13
N TYR A 106 -0.32 4.68 -6.01
CA TYR A 106 0.52 5.70 -5.37
C TYR A 106 1.70 6.12 -6.25
N ALA A 107 2.40 5.16 -6.84
CA ALA A 107 3.52 5.45 -7.73
C ALA A 107 3.09 6.27 -8.95
N MET A 108 1.92 5.97 -9.50
CA MET A 108 1.29 6.73 -10.59
C MET A 108 0.98 8.17 -10.17
N TRP A 109 0.45 8.35 -8.97
CA TRP A 109 0.15 9.67 -8.42
C TRP A 109 1.42 10.51 -8.17
N ILE A 110 2.54 9.89 -7.82
CA ILE A 110 3.83 10.57 -7.70
C ILE A 110 4.33 11.05 -9.06
N SER A 111 4.57 10.13 -10.01
CA SER A 111 4.92 10.49 -11.39
C SER A 111 4.85 9.27 -12.33
N PRO A 112 4.59 9.48 -13.63
CA PRO A 112 4.63 8.41 -14.63
C PRO A 112 5.99 7.68 -14.69
N SER A 113 7.09 8.42 -14.59
CA SER A 113 8.44 7.87 -14.62
C SER A 113 8.72 6.93 -13.43
N PHE A 114 8.27 7.32 -12.23
CA PHE A 114 8.39 6.48 -11.04
C PHE A 114 7.47 5.26 -11.13
N HIS A 115 6.24 5.43 -11.61
CA HIS A 115 5.30 4.34 -11.83
C HIS A 115 5.85 3.24 -12.74
N LEU A 116 6.44 3.61 -13.88
CA LEU A 116 7.08 2.64 -14.79
C LEU A 116 8.24 1.90 -14.13
N LYS A 117 9.02 2.58 -13.29
CA LYS A 117 10.10 1.95 -12.53
C LYS A 117 9.55 0.89 -11.59
N VAL A 118 8.49 1.22 -10.85
CA VAL A 118 7.80 0.29 -9.94
C VAL A 118 7.29 -0.94 -10.70
N ILE A 119 6.59 -0.75 -11.83
CA ILE A 119 6.12 -1.86 -12.68
C ILE A 119 7.28 -2.78 -13.09
N ARG A 120 8.33 -2.20 -13.67
CA ARG A 120 9.50 -2.98 -14.13
C ARG A 120 10.18 -3.74 -12.99
N THR A 121 10.24 -3.16 -11.80
CA THR A 121 10.77 -3.86 -10.62
C THR A 121 9.87 -5.03 -10.23
N PHE A 122 8.55 -4.87 -10.25
CA PHE A 122 7.61 -5.96 -10.01
C PHE A 122 7.73 -7.09 -11.04
N ASP A 123 7.91 -6.77 -12.31
CA ASP A 123 8.10 -7.78 -13.36
C ASP A 123 9.39 -8.56 -13.13
N ARG A 124 10.51 -7.88 -12.84
CA ARG A 124 11.80 -8.54 -12.56
C ARG A 124 11.73 -9.49 -11.37
N ILE A 125 11.06 -9.12 -10.28
CA ILE A 125 10.93 -9.99 -9.11
C ILE A 125 9.94 -11.15 -9.33
N THR A 126 9.05 -11.06 -10.32
CA THR A 126 8.05 -12.09 -10.61
C THR A 126 8.53 -13.05 -11.71
N SER A 127 9.33 -12.55 -12.66
CA SER A 127 9.88 -13.32 -13.78
C SER A 127 11.22 -13.98 -13.47
N ALA A 128 11.81 -13.75 -12.29
CA ALA A 128 13.01 -14.48 -11.87
C ALA A 128 12.66 -15.96 -11.63
N PRO A 129 13.40 -16.91 -12.24
CA PRO A 129 13.14 -18.35 -12.13
C PRO A 129 13.40 -18.92 -10.74
#